data_AF-A0A9X2SRL8-F1
#
_entry.id   AF-A0A9X2SRL8-F1
#
_cell.length_a   1.000
_cell.length_b   1.000
_cell.length_c   1.000
_cell.angle_alpha   90.00
_cell.angle_beta   90.00
_cell.angle_gamma   90.00
#
_symmetry.space_group_name_H-M   'P 1'
#
loop_
_entity.id
_entity.type
_entity.pdbx_description
1 polymer ?
#
loop_
_entity_poly.entity_id
_entity_poly.type
_entity_poly.pdbx_seq_one_letter_code
_entity_poly.pdbx_strand_id
1 'polypeptide(L)' 'MGTQIRISREDGSLPCEVCGFPTMHVAQVVADDGKVLGRTLVCTTCQRTRHRPEQAVEPEAPPDEVPAG' A
#
# COMPACT_ATOMS: atom_id res chain seq x y z
N MET A 1 4.85 11.58 17.32
CA MET A 1 3.93 10.54 17.86
C MET A 1 3.57 9.65 16.68
N GLY A 2 4.11 8.44 16.63
CA GLY A 2 3.90 7.50 15.54
C GLY A 2 2.92 6.41 15.95
N THR A 3 2.25 5.80 14.98
CA THR A 3 1.47 4.57 15.20
C THR A 3 1.85 3.57 14.12
N GLN A 4 2.02 2.31 14.48
CA GLN A 4 2.37 1.24 13.56
C GLN A 4 1.15 0.39 13.26
N ILE A 5 1.02 -0.06 12.01
CA ILE A 5 -0.02 -0.99 11.59
C ILE A 5 0.61 -2.38 11.40
N ARG A 6 0.09 -3.38 12.12
CA ARG A 6 0.55 -4.79 12.05
C ARG A 6 -0.57 -5.67 11.51
N ILE A 7 -0.38 -6.24 10.33
CA ILE A 7 -1.38 -7.10 9.68
C ILE A 7 -1.27 -8.53 10.24
N SER A 8 -2.34 -9.03 10.85
CA SER A 8 -2.47 -10.43 11.26
C SER A 8 -2.94 -11.26 10.06
N ARG A 9 -2.16 -12.30 9.70
CA ARG A 9 -2.48 -13.20 8.57
C ARG A 9 -3.30 -14.44 8.98
N GLU A 10 -3.51 -14.63 10.28
CA GLU A 10 -4.18 -15.81 10.85
C GLU A 10 -5.70 -15.73 10.76
N ASP A 11 -6.29 -14.53 10.69
CA ASP A 11 -7.74 -14.30 10.61
C ASP A 11 -8.37 -14.65 9.24
N GLY A 12 -7.59 -15.19 8.30
CA GLY A 12 -8.06 -15.43 6.92
C GLY A 12 -8.21 -14.14 6.11
N SER A 13 -8.53 -14.26 4.82
CA SER A 13 -8.80 -13.11 3.97
C SER A 13 -10.29 -12.99 3.68
N LEU A 14 -10.85 -11.82 3.99
CA LEU A 14 -12.24 -11.49 3.69
C LEU A 14 -12.34 -10.77 2.33
N PRO A 15 -13.48 -10.89 1.61
CA PRO A 15 -13.73 -10.07 0.44
C PRO A 15 -13.81 -8.60 0.85
N CYS A 16 -13.08 -7.73 0.15
CA CYS A 16 -13.16 -6.30 0.37
C CYS A 16 -14.46 -5.73 -0.21
N GLU A 17 -15.22 -4.96 0.57
CA GLU A 17 -16.47 -4.33 0.11
C GLU A 17 -16.25 -3.24 -0.96
N VAL A 18 -15.02 -2.74 -1.12
CA VAL A 18 -14.68 -1.70 -2.10
C VAL A 18 -14.32 -2.30 -3.46
N CYS A 19 -13.49 -3.33 -3.48
CA CYS A 19 -12.94 -3.88 -4.73
C CYS A 19 -13.33 -5.34 -5.01
N GLY A 20 -14.00 -6.01 -4.07
CA GLY A 20 -14.45 -7.41 -4.19
C GLY A 20 -13.36 -8.46 -4.01
N PHE A 21 -12.08 -8.09 -3.97
CA PHE A 21 -10.98 -9.05 -3.85
C PHE A 21 -10.86 -9.64 -2.43
N PRO A 22 -10.52 -10.94 -2.29
CA PRO A 22 -10.32 -11.61 -1.00
C PRO A 22 -8.94 -11.27 -0.40
N THR A 23 -8.72 -9.98 -0.14
CA THR A 23 -7.42 -9.42 0.28
C THR A 23 -7.55 -8.48 1.48
N MET A 24 -8.68 -8.59 2.19
CA MET A 24 -8.97 -7.79 3.36
C MET A 24 -8.48 -8.54 4.62
N HIS A 25 -7.57 -7.90 5.35
CA HIS A 25 -6.90 -8.47 6.52
C HIS A 25 -7.16 -7.62 7.77
N VAL A 26 -7.20 -8.28 8.94
CA VAL A 26 -7.25 -7.58 10.23
C VAL A 26 -5.86 -7.04 10.54
N ALA A 27 -5.78 -5.76 10.86
CA ALA A 27 -4.55 -5.09 11.27
C ALA A 27 -4.71 -4.46 12.65
N GLN A 28 -3.69 -4.60 13.49
CA GLN A 28 -3.62 -3.97 14.80
C GLN A 28 -2.92 -2.62 14.68
N VAL A 29 -3.52 -1.59 15.26
CA VAL A 29 -2.89 -0.29 15.44
C VAL A 29 -2.16 -0.35 16.77
N VAL A 30 -0.84 -0.19 16.72
CA VAL A 30 0.04 -0.32 17.88
C VAL A 30 0.72 1.03 18.12
N ALA A 31 0.71 1.49 19.37
CA ALA A 31 1.44 2.67 19.81
C ALA A 31 2.95 2.42 19.82
N ASP A 32 3.76 3.47 19.85
CA ASP A 32 5.23 3.36 19.94
C ASP A 32 5.68 2.57 21.19
N ASP A 33 4.92 2.64 22.29
CA ASP A 33 5.10 1.88 23.53
C ASP A 33 4.68 0.39 23.44
N GLY A 34 4.26 -0.07 22.26
CA GLY A 34 3.86 -1.46 22.01
C GLY A 34 2.42 -1.78 22.43
N LYS A 35 1.69 -0.82 23.01
CA LYS A 35 0.28 -1.00 23.36
C LYS A 35 -0.60 -1.07 22.11
N VAL A 36 -1.47 -2.08 22.06
CA VAL A 36 -2.51 -2.15 21.03
C VAL A 36 -3.57 -1.08 21.32
N LEU A 37 -3.70 -0.13 20.39
CA LEU A 37 -4.68 0.95 20.43
C LEU A 37 -6.01 0.52 19.83
N GLY A 38 -6.00 -0.44 18.89
CA GLY A 38 -7.21 -0.94 18.26
C GLY A 38 -6.93 -1.92 17.12
N ARG A 39 -8.02 -2.34 16.47
CA ARG A 39 -7.99 -3.19 15.28
C ARG A 39 -8.72 -2.49 14.14
N THR A 40 -8.26 -2.71 12.92
CA THR A 40 -8.84 -2.16 11.70
C THR A 40 -8.77 -3.17 10.57
N LEU A 41 -9.57 -2.98 9.54
CA LEU A 41 -9.61 -3.82 8.36
C LEU A 41 -8.84 -3.16 7.23
N VAL A 42 -7.92 -3.92 6.61
CA VAL A 42 -7.01 -3.42 5.59
C VAL A 42 -7.10 -4.28 4.34
N CYS A 43 -7.60 -3.70 3.25
CA CYS A 43 -7.47 -4.31 1.92
C CYS A 43 -6.09 -4.00 1.33
N THR A 44 -5.24 -5.03 1.22
CA THR A 44 -3.88 -4.86 0.67
C THR A 44 -3.88 -4.49 -0.81
N THR A 45 -4.93 -4.86 -1.56
CA THR A 45 -5.11 -4.44 -2.97
C THR A 45 -5.40 -2.95 -3.07
N CYS A 46 -6.43 -2.45 -2.36
CA CYS A 46 -6.76 -1.03 -2.36
C CYS A 46 -5.63 -0.17 -1.80
N GLN A 47 -4.91 -0.68 -0.79
CA GLN A 47 -3.73 -0.01 -0.27
C GLN A 47 -2.65 0.14 -1.32
N ARG A 48 -2.28 -0.91 -2.09
CA ARG A 48 -1.27 -0.76 -3.15
C ARG A 48 -1.61 0.32 -4.17
N THR A 49 -2.89 0.47 -4.54
CA THR A 49 -3.33 1.52 -5.45
C THR A 49 -3.20 2.92 -4.84
N ARG A 50 -3.50 3.07 -3.54
CA ARG A 50 -3.39 4.36 -2.82
C ARG A 50 -1.96 4.71 -2.42
N HIS A 51 -1.14 3.69 -2.16
CA HIS A 51 0.24 3.82 -1.70
C HIS A 51 1.25 3.77 -2.84
N ARG A 52 0.83 3.60 -4.11
CA ARG A 52 1.70 3.92 -5.24
C ARG A 52 2.08 5.39 -5.04
N PRO A 53 3.31 5.70 -4.60
CA PRO A 53 3.79 7.06 -4.76
C PRO A 53 3.70 7.30 -6.25
N GLU A 54 3.30 8.48 -6.64
CA GLU A 54 3.51 8.99 -7.99
C GLU A 54 5.02 8.87 -8.28
N GLN A 55 5.47 7.68 -8.67
CA GLN A 55 6.69 7.51 -9.43
C GLN A 55 6.32 8.20 -10.73
N ALA A 56 6.65 9.49 -10.76
CA ALA A 56 6.76 10.28 -11.97
C ALA A 56 7.36 9.37 -13.03
N VAL A 57 6.50 8.98 -13.96
CA VAL A 57 6.94 8.53 -15.26
C VAL A 57 7.57 9.80 -15.84
N GLU A 58 8.88 9.98 -15.69
CA GLU A 58 9.61 10.79 -16.65
C GLU A 58 9.51 10.01 -17.96
N PRO A 59 8.79 10.54 -18.97
CA PRO A 59 8.79 9.91 -20.27
C PRO A 59 10.21 10.02 -20.81
N GLU A 60 10.77 8.87 -21.18
CA GLU A 60 12.00 8.75 -21.96
C GLU A 60 11.98 9.78 -23.11
N ALA A 61 12.85 10.78 -23.03
CA ALA A 61 13.16 11.62 -24.19
C ALA A 61 13.99 10.76 -25.17
N PRO A 62 13.58 10.59 -26.43
CA PRO A 62 14.31 9.78 -27.40
C PRO A 62 15.71 10.39 -27.68
N PRO A 63 16.73 9.57 -27.98
CA PRO A 63 18.02 10.08 -28.40
C PRO A 63 17.92 10.51 -29.87
N ASP A 64 17.68 11.79 -30.09
CA ASP A 64 17.98 12.49 -31.34
C ASP A 64 19.03 13.53 -30.90
N GLU A 65 20.22 13.71 -31.49
CA GLU A 65 20.49 14.02 -32.88
C GLU A 65 22.01 13.78 -33.14
N VAL A 66 22.39 13.16 -34.26
CA VAL A 66 23.78 13.13 -34.77
C VAL A 66 23.93 14.15 -35.90
N PRO A 67 24.74 15.21 -35.77
CA PRO A 67 25.20 15.96 -36.93
C PRO A 67 26.52 15.36 -37.44
N ALA A 68 26.44 14.74 -38.61
CA ALA A 68 27.58 14.59 -39.50
C ALA A 68 27.94 15.96 -40.08
N GLY A 69 29.18 16.42 -39.85
CA GLY A 69 29.74 17.64 -40.41
C GLY A 69 31.25 17.66 -40.26
#